data_AF-A0A918E2T1-F1
#
_entry.id   AF-A0A918E2T1-F1
#
_cell.length_a   1.000
_cell.length_b   1.000
_cell.length_c   1.000
_cell.angle_alpha   90.00
_cell.angle_beta   90.00
_cell.angle_gamma   90.00
#
_symmetry.space_group_name_H-M   'P 1'
#
loop_
_entity.id
_entity.type
_entity.pdbx_description
1 polymer ?
#
loop_
_entity_poly.entity_id
_entity_poly.type
_entity_poly.pdbx_seq_one_letter_code
_entity_poly.pdbx_strand_id
1 'polypeptide(L)'
;MAELPRTAEPARARLSPRKKQRISRGIQYAVLIAALVGFVFYADWPSLAQNFAKPDVAAHALPDLFTIALRNTIIYTVGGFVLSAVFGLLLALMRLSTVRPYRWISAIYIEIFRGLPALLIFLMITFLPLALPGFEVPFGTYGQGILGLGLVGAAYQAEIFRAGLQAVPRGQIEAARSLGMSAARSQVTVVIPQAIRIVIPPTTNQFVALLKDSSLVLFLGVSGQYVELAKFGNDLASQYANATPIMVAGITYLIVTIPLGYLAGRLEKLKGTGR
;
A
#
# COMPACT_ATOMS: atom_id res chain seq x y z
N MET A 1 -10.10 -45.42 67.23
CA MET A 1 -10.07 -45.41 65.75
C MET A 1 -9.00 -44.42 65.34
N ALA A 2 -7.90 -44.92 64.75
CA ALA A 2 -6.72 -44.13 64.41
C ALA A 2 -6.94 -43.29 63.13
N GLU A 3 -6.55 -42.02 63.16
CA GLU A 3 -6.53 -41.15 61.98
C GLU A 3 -5.56 -41.70 60.92
N LEU A 4 -6.07 -41.95 59.72
CA LEU A 4 -5.26 -42.34 58.57
C LEU A 4 -4.48 -41.13 58.03
N PRO A 5 -3.21 -41.29 57.62
CA PRO A 5 -2.41 -40.18 57.11
C PRO A 5 -2.91 -39.72 55.74
N ARG A 6 -3.07 -38.41 55.57
CA ARG A 6 -3.39 -37.80 54.26
C ARG A 6 -2.26 -38.11 53.29
N THR A 7 -2.53 -38.93 52.28
CA THR A 7 -1.61 -39.19 51.17
C THR A 7 -1.42 -37.90 50.38
N ALA A 8 -0.18 -37.42 50.31
CA ALA A 8 0.16 -36.25 49.50
C ALA A 8 -0.13 -36.56 48.02
N GLU A 9 -0.95 -35.74 47.36
CA GLU A 9 -1.17 -35.83 45.92
C GLU A 9 0.18 -35.73 45.17
N PRO A 10 0.48 -36.59 44.20
CA PRO A 10 1.70 -36.49 43.42
C PRO A 10 1.71 -35.17 42.64
N ALA A 11 2.71 -34.34 42.89
CA ALA A 11 2.90 -33.06 42.20
C ALA A 11 2.97 -33.29 40.69
N ARG A 12 1.94 -32.86 39.94
CA ARG A 12 1.92 -32.94 38.46
C ARG A 12 3.17 -32.26 37.92
N ALA A 13 4.05 -33.03 37.28
CA ALA A 13 5.27 -32.52 36.68
C ALA A 13 4.93 -31.45 35.64
N ARG A 14 5.06 -30.17 36.01
CA ARG A 14 4.81 -29.04 35.12
C ARG A 14 5.92 -29.02 34.07
N LEU A 15 5.55 -29.18 32.80
CA LEU A 15 6.50 -29.12 31.68
C LEU A 15 7.28 -27.80 31.72
N SER A 16 8.59 -27.87 31.48
CA SER A 16 9.41 -26.66 31.38
C SER A 16 8.90 -25.76 30.25
N PRO A 17 8.99 -24.42 30.39
CA PRO A 17 8.52 -23.48 29.37
C PRO A 17 9.09 -23.76 27.96
N ARG A 18 10.36 -24.17 27.88
CA ARG A 18 11.03 -24.57 26.63
C ARG A 18 10.41 -25.81 25.99
N LYS A 19 10.07 -26.83 26.79
CA LYS A 19 9.42 -28.06 26.30
C LYS A 19 7.99 -27.77 25.82
N LYS A 20 7.25 -26.92 26.53
CA LYS A 20 5.91 -26.46 26.12
C LYS A 20 5.95 -25.69 24.80
N GLN A 21 6.93 -24.81 24.61
CA GLN A 21 7.09 -24.04 23.36
C GLN A 21 7.46 -24.92 22.16
N ARG A 22 8.35 -25.91 22.34
CA ARG A 22 8.71 -26.87 21.27
C ARG A 22 7.51 -27.72 20.85
N ILE A 23 6.73 -28.20 21.81
CA ILE A 23 5.50 -28.97 21.55
C ILE A 23 4.48 -28.08 20.81
N SER A 24 4.28 -26.84 21.26
CA SER A 24 3.35 -25.90 20.60
C SER A 24 3.73 -25.61 19.14
N ARG A 25 5.01 -25.36 18.85
CA ARG A 25 5.50 -25.21 17.46
C ARG A 25 5.31 -26.48 16.65
N GLY A 26 5.60 -27.64 17.24
CA GLY A 26 5.38 -28.95 16.62
C GLY A 26 3.90 -29.15 16.22
N ILE A 27 2.97 -28.80 17.11
CA ILE A 27 1.53 -28.84 16.84
C ILE A 27 1.16 -27.87 15.72
N GLN A 28 1.66 -26.63 15.75
CA GLN A 28 1.40 -25.64 14.69
C GLN A 28 1.86 -26.12 13.31
N TYR A 29 3.07 -26.68 13.23
CA TYR A 29 3.58 -27.25 11.98
C TYR A 29 2.79 -28.48 11.54
N ALA A 30 2.42 -29.36 12.47
CA ALA A 30 1.59 -30.52 12.16
C ALA A 30 0.22 -30.11 11.62
N VAL A 31 -0.42 -29.10 12.21
CA VAL A 31 -1.70 -28.54 11.72
C VAL A 31 -1.53 -27.90 10.35
N LEU A 32 -0.47 -27.11 10.13
CA LEU A 32 -0.20 -26.50 8.83
C LEU A 32 0.03 -27.57 7.75
N ILE A 33 0.85 -28.58 8.03
CA ILE A 33 1.11 -29.68 7.11
C ILE A 33 -0.17 -30.45 6.84
N ALA A 34 -0.95 -30.79 7.87
CA ALA A 34 -2.23 -31.47 7.70
C ALA A 34 -3.21 -30.65 6.85
N ALA A 35 -3.25 -29.33 7.03
CA ALA A 35 -4.07 -28.44 6.21
C ALA A 35 -3.60 -28.37 4.75
N LEU A 36 -2.29 -28.27 4.51
CA LEU A 36 -1.72 -28.25 3.16
C LEU A 36 -1.92 -29.58 2.44
N VAL A 37 -1.68 -30.70 3.13
CA VAL A 37 -1.93 -32.04 2.63
C VAL A 37 -3.41 -32.22 2.33
N GLY A 38 -4.28 -31.85 3.27
CA GLY A 38 -5.73 -31.88 3.07
C GLY A 38 -6.17 -31.08 1.85
N PHE A 39 -5.65 -29.86 1.67
CA PHE A 39 -5.91 -29.05 0.49
C PHE A 39 -5.43 -29.74 -0.79
N VAL A 40 -4.21 -30.27 -0.82
CA VAL A 40 -3.65 -30.92 -2.01
C VAL A 40 -4.43 -32.16 -2.42
N PHE A 41 -4.89 -32.97 -1.46
CA PHE A 41 -5.63 -34.19 -1.78
C PHE A 41 -7.13 -33.95 -2.06
N TYR A 42 -7.71 -32.88 -1.50
CA TYR A 42 -9.14 -32.59 -1.65
C TYR A 42 -9.43 -31.58 -2.77
N ALA A 43 -8.42 -30.83 -3.23
CA ALA A 43 -8.59 -29.88 -4.32
C ALA A 43 -8.80 -30.60 -5.67
N ASP A 44 -9.81 -30.15 -6.41
CA ASP A 44 -10.03 -30.55 -7.79
C ASP A 44 -9.04 -29.81 -8.71
N TRP A 45 -7.82 -30.36 -8.83
CA TRP A 45 -6.75 -29.79 -9.65
C TRP A 45 -7.12 -29.60 -11.12
N PRO A 46 -7.77 -30.57 -11.80
CA PRO A 46 -8.25 -30.35 -13.17
C PRO A 46 -9.16 -29.13 -13.28
N SER A 47 -10.15 -28.99 -12.41
CA SER A 47 -11.06 -27.84 -12.43
C SER A 47 -10.33 -26.53 -12.10
N LEU A 48 -9.38 -26.54 -11.17
CA LEU A 48 -8.55 -25.37 -10.87
C LEU A 48 -7.71 -24.95 -12.07
N ALA A 49 -7.00 -25.90 -12.70
CA ALA A 49 -6.19 -25.61 -13.88
C ALA A 49 -7.05 -25.09 -15.03
N GLN A 50 -8.22 -25.70 -15.27
CA GLN A 50 -9.14 -25.29 -16.31
C GLN A 50 -9.76 -23.92 -16.05
N ASN A 51 -9.96 -23.50 -14.80
CA ASN A 51 -10.60 -22.20 -14.52
C ASN A 51 -9.60 -21.06 -14.29
N PHE A 52 -8.37 -21.35 -13.85
CA PHE A 52 -7.40 -20.35 -13.41
C PHE A 52 -6.06 -20.38 -14.17
N ALA A 53 -5.76 -21.42 -14.95
CA ALA A 53 -4.45 -21.59 -15.59
C ALA A 53 -4.54 -22.20 -17.00
N LYS A 54 -5.48 -21.72 -17.82
CA LYS A 54 -5.60 -22.12 -19.24
C LYS A 54 -4.48 -21.50 -20.10
N PRO A 55 -3.53 -22.29 -20.63
CA PRO A 55 -2.36 -21.75 -21.33
C PRO A 55 -2.71 -21.01 -22.63
N ASP A 56 -3.74 -21.48 -23.34
CA ASP A 56 -4.29 -20.88 -24.54
C ASP A 56 -4.80 -19.46 -24.25
N VAL A 57 -5.64 -19.31 -23.22
CA VAL A 57 -6.17 -17.99 -22.81
C VAL A 57 -5.04 -17.07 -22.34
N ALA A 58 -4.10 -17.59 -21.57
CA ALA A 58 -2.95 -16.83 -21.09
C ALA A 58 -2.10 -16.28 -22.26
N ALA A 59 -1.80 -17.11 -23.26
CA ALA A 59 -0.97 -16.71 -24.40
C ALA A 59 -1.58 -15.55 -25.21
N HIS A 60 -2.90 -15.54 -25.38
CA HIS A 60 -3.61 -14.46 -26.07
C HIS A 60 -3.59 -13.14 -25.27
N ALA A 61 -3.55 -13.21 -23.94
CA ALA A 61 -3.56 -12.04 -23.07
C ALA A 61 -2.19 -11.33 -23.01
N LEU A 62 -1.07 -12.06 -23.16
CA LEU A 62 0.29 -11.53 -22.89
C LEU A 62 0.69 -10.28 -23.69
N PRO A 63 0.44 -10.15 -25.02
CA PRO A 63 0.89 -8.99 -25.79
C PRO A 63 0.29 -7.67 -25.29
N ASP A 64 -1.04 -7.63 -25.12
CA ASP A 64 -1.76 -6.43 -24.70
C ASP A 64 -1.59 -6.15 -23.20
N LEU A 65 -1.36 -7.20 -22.40
CA LEU A 65 -1.03 -7.10 -20.98
C LEU A 65 0.19 -6.20 -20.74
N PHE A 66 1.28 -6.39 -21.49
CA PHE A 66 2.50 -5.61 -21.29
C PHE A 66 2.46 -4.25 -22.00
N THR A 67 1.92 -4.19 -23.22
CA THR A 67 1.94 -2.99 -24.05
C THR A 67 0.90 -1.95 -23.65
N ILE A 68 -0.27 -2.40 -23.16
CA ILE A 68 -1.39 -1.53 -22.76
C ILE A 68 -1.53 -1.56 -21.24
N ALA A 69 -1.85 -2.70 -20.67
CA ALA A 69 -2.35 -2.77 -19.29
C ALA A 69 -1.28 -2.39 -18.26
N LEU A 70 -0.10 -3.01 -18.32
CA LEU A 70 1.02 -2.70 -17.44
C LEU A 70 1.53 -1.28 -17.64
N ARG A 71 1.66 -0.84 -18.91
CA ARG A 71 2.06 0.53 -19.24
C ARG A 71 1.14 1.54 -18.55
N ASN A 72 -0.17 1.33 -18.65
CA ASN A 72 -1.16 2.23 -18.06
C ASN A 72 -1.16 2.18 -16.54
N THR A 73 -1.07 0.98 -15.93
CA THR A 73 -0.85 0.83 -14.48
C THR A 73 0.33 1.69 -14.01
N ILE A 74 1.46 1.67 -14.72
CA ILE A 74 2.63 2.49 -14.40
C ILE A 74 2.34 3.98 -14.58
N ILE A 75 1.70 4.40 -15.68
CA ILE A 75 1.35 5.81 -15.93
C ILE A 75 0.44 6.36 -14.82
N TYR A 76 -0.63 5.65 -14.48
CA TYR A 76 -1.53 6.03 -13.40
C TYR A 76 -0.79 6.12 -12.07
N THR A 77 0.02 5.11 -11.76
CA THR A 77 0.80 5.07 -10.50
C THR A 77 1.77 6.23 -10.40
N VAL A 78 2.58 6.48 -11.44
CA VAL A 78 3.60 7.54 -11.43
C VAL A 78 2.93 8.92 -11.42
N GLY A 79 1.93 9.15 -12.26
CA GLY A 79 1.19 10.42 -12.28
C GLY A 79 0.49 10.69 -10.95
N GLY A 80 -0.22 9.69 -10.42
CA GLY A 80 -0.89 9.76 -9.12
C GLY A 80 0.11 9.98 -7.97
N PHE A 81 1.26 9.31 -7.99
CA PHE A 81 2.30 9.49 -7.00
C PHE A 81 2.90 10.89 -7.04
N VAL A 82 3.24 11.43 -8.22
CA VAL A 82 3.74 12.81 -8.36
C VAL A 82 2.71 13.81 -7.85
N LEU A 83 1.45 13.65 -8.25
CA LEU A 83 0.35 14.49 -7.77
C LEU A 83 0.23 14.40 -6.25
N SER A 84 0.24 13.19 -5.70
CA SER A 84 0.17 12.95 -4.25
C SER A 84 1.35 13.56 -3.48
N ALA A 85 2.55 13.53 -4.03
CA ALA A 85 3.74 14.09 -3.40
C ALA A 85 3.69 15.61 -3.37
N VAL A 86 3.26 16.24 -4.48
CA VAL A 86 3.11 17.70 -4.54
C VAL A 86 2.02 18.17 -3.59
N PHE A 87 0.81 17.62 -3.70
CA PHE A 87 -0.32 18.01 -2.85
C PHE A 87 -0.12 17.61 -1.38
N GLY A 88 0.47 16.43 -1.14
CA GLY A 88 0.81 15.97 0.20
C GLY A 88 1.81 16.89 0.89
N LEU A 89 2.82 17.39 0.18
CA LEU A 89 3.77 18.36 0.73
C LEU A 89 3.08 19.66 1.11
N LEU A 90 2.22 20.20 0.23
CA LEU A 90 1.44 21.40 0.51
C LEU A 90 0.56 21.21 1.76
N LEU A 91 -0.15 20.10 1.85
CA LEU A 91 -0.99 19.76 3.00
C LEU A 91 -0.17 19.60 4.28
N ALA A 92 0.98 18.96 4.22
CA ALA A 92 1.88 18.82 5.37
C ALA A 92 2.36 20.19 5.89
N LEU A 93 2.73 21.10 4.99
CA LEU A 93 3.13 22.47 5.33
C LEU A 93 1.95 23.27 5.92
N MET A 94 0.75 23.15 5.35
CA MET A 94 -0.47 23.75 5.89
C MET A 94 -0.76 23.24 7.31
N ARG A 95 -0.58 21.93 7.55
CA ARG A 95 -0.79 21.31 8.87
C ARG A 95 0.21 21.79 9.92
N LEU A 96 1.45 22.11 9.51
CA LEU A 96 2.51 22.63 10.37
C LEU A 96 2.49 24.16 10.52
N SER A 97 1.64 24.86 9.76
CA SER A 97 1.55 26.32 9.79
C SER A 97 1.09 26.84 11.16
N THR A 98 1.54 28.03 11.52
CA THR A 98 1.02 28.78 12.68
C THR A 98 -0.39 29.35 12.42
N VAL A 99 -0.78 29.50 11.16
CA VAL A 99 -2.07 30.06 10.73
C VAL A 99 -3.18 29.03 10.89
N ARG A 100 -4.13 29.30 11.80
CA ARG A 100 -5.18 28.34 12.18
C ARG A 100 -6.01 27.84 10.98
N PRO A 101 -6.51 28.69 10.06
CA PRO A 101 -7.28 28.24 8.90
C PRO A 101 -6.58 27.16 8.07
N TYR A 102 -5.29 27.30 7.76
CA TYR A 102 -4.54 26.31 6.97
C TYR A 102 -4.47 24.95 7.65
N ARG A 103 -4.26 24.94 8.98
CA ARG A 103 -4.25 23.69 9.75
C ARG A 103 -5.60 22.98 9.72
N TRP A 104 -6.70 23.73 9.76
CA TRP A 104 -8.06 23.20 9.74
C TRP A 104 -8.41 22.62 8.37
N ILE A 105 -8.16 23.37 7.28
CA ILE A 105 -8.40 22.90 5.91
C ILE A 105 -7.62 21.61 5.65
N SER A 106 -6.34 21.57 6.03
CA SER A 106 -5.52 20.37 5.90
C SER A 106 -6.03 19.22 6.78
N ALA A 107 -6.49 19.48 8.01
CA ALA A 107 -7.06 18.46 8.89
C ALA A 107 -8.26 17.78 8.23
N ILE A 108 -9.23 18.58 7.80
CA ILE A 108 -10.48 18.12 7.22
C ILE A 108 -10.20 17.29 5.97
N TYR A 109 -9.33 17.80 5.08
CA TYR A 109 -8.92 17.05 3.90
C TYR A 109 -8.31 15.69 4.27
N ILE A 110 -7.32 15.67 5.17
CA ILE A 110 -6.61 14.43 5.54
C ILE A 110 -7.58 13.43 6.19
N GLU A 111 -8.47 13.89 7.08
CA GLU A 111 -9.46 13.05 7.77
C GLU A 111 -10.47 12.45 6.80
N ILE A 112 -10.98 13.24 5.84
CA ILE A 112 -11.94 12.76 4.83
C ILE A 112 -11.29 11.72 3.92
N PHE A 113 -10.17 12.04 3.28
CA PHE A 113 -9.55 11.19 2.26
C PHE A 113 -8.90 9.92 2.82
N ARG A 114 -8.52 9.91 4.11
CA ARG A 114 -8.09 8.69 4.81
C ARG A 114 -9.24 7.92 5.45
N GLY A 115 -10.35 8.58 5.76
CA GLY A 115 -11.53 7.97 6.39
C GLY A 115 -12.48 7.32 5.38
N LEU A 116 -12.51 7.80 4.14
CA LEU A 116 -13.35 7.24 3.09
C LEU A 116 -12.66 6.06 2.38
N PRO A 117 -13.42 5.01 2.01
CA PRO A 117 -12.93 4.01 1.07
C PRO A 117 -12.50 4.66 -0.25
N ALA A 118 -11.28 4.38 -0.70
CA ALA A 118 -10.74 4.94 -1.95
C ALA A 118 -11.64 4.66 -3.16
N LEU A 119 -12.29 3.49 -3.19
CA LEU A 119 -13.28 3.14 -4.21
C LEU A 119 -14.40 4.19 -4.36
N LEU A 120 -14.94 4.70 -3.24
CA LEU A 120 -16.00 5.71 -3.29
C LEU A 120 -15.50 7.01 -3.92
N ILE A 121 -14.24 7.37 -3.67
CA ILE A 121 -13.62 8.57 -4.25
C ILE A 121 -13.50 8.42 -5.77
N PHE A 122 -13.08 7.24 -6.26
CA PHE A 122 -13.05 6.95 -7.69
C PHE A 122 -14.44 7.02 -8.32
N LEU A 123 -15.46 6.44 -7.68
CA LEU A 123 -16.84 6.53 -8.16
C LEU A 123 -17.32 7.98 -8.22
N MET A 124 -17.03 8.80 -7.20
CA MET A 124 -17.38 10.23 -7.23
C MET A 124 -16.69 10.99 -8.36
N ILE A 125 -15.44 10.65 -8.70
CA ILE A 125 -14.72 11.26 -9.83
C ILE A 125 -15.41 10.98 -11.16
N THR A 126 -15.98 9.79 -11.35
CA THR A 126 -16.76 9.45 -12.54
C THR A 126 -17.96 10.39 -12.74
N PHE A 127 -18.56 10.88 -11.65
CA PHE A 127 -19.69 11.80 -11.69
C PHE A 127 -19.30 13.29 -11.69
N LEU A 128 -18.00 13.61 -11.56
CA LEU A 128 -17.53 14.99 -11.50
C LEU A 128 -17.93 15.84 -12.72
N PRO A 129 -17.87 15.34 -13.98
CA PRO A 129 -18.31 16.11 -15.15
C PRO A 129 -19.81 16.45 -15.13
N LEU A 130 -20.64 15.62 -14.47
CA LEU A 130 -22.07 15.91 -14.31
C LEU A 130 -22.30 17.00 -13.26
N ALA A 131 -21.48 17.02 -12.20
CA ALA A 131 -21.56 18.02 -11.13
C ALA A 131 -21.03 19.40 -11.57
N LEU A 132 -20.09 19.44 -12.53
CA LEU A 132 -19.46 20.65 -13.02
C LEU A 132 -19.54 20.72 -14.56
N PRO A 133 -20.67 21.16 -15.13
CA PRO A 133 -20.82 21.27 -16.58
C PRO A 133 -19.74 22.16 -17.19
N GLY A 134 -19.02 21.65 -18.20
CA GLY A 134 -17.92 22.33 -18.87
C GLY A 134 -16.55 22.20 -18.20
N PHE A 135 -16.46 21.54 -17.04
CA PHE A 135 -15.19 21.18 -16.43
C PHE A 135 -14.70 19.84 -16.97
N GLU A 136 -13.56 19.85 -17.66
CA GLU A 136 -12.87 18.65 -18.09
C GLU A 136 -11.61 18.45 -17.25
N VAL A 137 -11.44 17.23 -16.73
CA VAL A 137 -10.20 16.88 -16.02
C VAL A 137 -9.04 16.92 -17.03
N PRO A 138 -7.95 17.65 -16.75
CA PRO A 138 -6.80 17.69 -17.64
C PRO A 138 -6.30 16.29 -17.95
N PHE A 139 -5.86 16.04 -19.20
CA PHE A 139 -5.43 14.71 -19.68
C PHE A 139 -6.54 13.65 -19.77
N GLY A 140 -7.82 14.05 -19.71
CA GLY A 140 -8.97 13.18 -19.95
C GLY A 140 -9.02 11.97 -19.01
N THR A 141 -9.20 10.78 -19.57
CA THR A 141 -9.29 9.51 -18.81
C THR A 141 -8.02 9.21 -18.01
N TYR A 142 -6.83 9.56 -18.54
CA TYR A 142 -5.59 9.43 -17.76
C TYR A 142 -5.62 10.37 -16.54
N GLY A 143 -6.09 11.59 -16.76
CA GLY A 143 -6.28 12.60 -15.73
C GLY A 143 -7.19 12.16 -14.60
N GLN A 144 -8.32 11.53 -14.91
CA GLN A 144 -9.29 11.07 -13.91
C GLN A 144 -8.68 10.00 -12.99
N GLY A 145 -7.97 9.02 -13.55
CA GLY A 145 -7.27 8.00 -12.75
C GLY A 145 -6.13 8.59 -11.91
N ILE A 146 -5.33 9.49 -12.49
CA ILE A 146 -4.25 10.19 -11.79
C ILE A 146 -4.80 11.06 -10.66
N LEU A 147 -5.93 11.75 -10.88
CA LEU A 147 -6.59 12.58 -9.89
C LEU A 147 -7.09 11.73 -8.71
N GLY A 148 -7.73 10.59 -8.96
CA GLY A 148 -8.20 9.68 -7.91
C GLY A 148 -7.06 9.18 -7.03
N LEU A 149 -6.00 8.65 -7.66
CA LEU A 149 -4.80 8.21 -6.94
C LEU A 149 -4.12 9.34 -6.20
N GLY A 150 -3.99 10.51 -6.84
CA GLY A 150 -3.30 11.65 -6.26
C GLY A 150 -4.03 12.26 -5.07
N LEU A 151 -5.37 12.35 -5.11
CA LEU A 151 -6.17 12.87 -4.00
C LEU A 151 -6.08 11.94 -2.78
N VAL A 152 -6.30 10.64 -2.97
CA VAL A 152 -6.17 9.65 -1.89
C VAL A 152 -4.74 9.63 -1.37
N GLY A 153 -3.77 9.51 -2.28
CA GLY A 153 -2.34 9.47 -1.95
C GLY A 153 -1.87 10.72 -1.21
N ALA A 154 -2.35 11.91 -1.57
CA ALA A 154 -1.92 13.17 -0.96
C ALA A 154 -2.21 13.21 0.54
N ALA A 155 -3.33 12.63 0.98
CA ALA A 155 -3.67 12.58 2.41
C ALA A 155 -2.71 11.68 3.20
N TYR A 156 -2.32 10.53 2.66
CA TYR A 156 -1.31 9.66 3.27
C TYR A 156 0.09 10.28 3.22
N GLN A 157 0.44 10.89 2.08
CA GLN A 157 1.74 11.47 1.87
C GLN A 157 1.96 12.72 2.74
N ALA A 158 0.91 13.51 2.99
CA ALA A 158 0.93 14.63 3.92
C ALA A 158 1.33 14.19 5.34
N GLU A 159 0.77 13.09 5.81
CA GLU A 159 1.10 12.55 7.14
C GLU A 159 2.51 11.99 7.21
N ILE A 160 2.96 11.32 6.15
CA ILE A 160 4.35 10.86 6.04
C ILE A 160 5.32 12.05 6.11
N PHE A 161 5.06 13.11 5.33
CA PHE A 161 5.92 14.29 5.31
C PHE A 161 5.88 15.07 6.63
N ARG A 162 4.69 15.25 7.21
CA ARG A 162 4.53 15.88 8.53
C ARG A 162 5.29 15.11 9.61
N ALA A 163 5.12 13.78 9.65
CA ALA A 163 5.83 12.92 10.60
C ALA A 163 7.34 12.97 10.38
N GLY A 164 7.81 12.97 9.13
CA GLY A 164 9.23 13.05 8.82
C GLY A 164 9.87 14.38 9.23
N LEU A 165 9.16 15.50 9.06
CA LEU A 165 9.62 16.82 9.54
C LEU A 165 9.66 16.87 11.08
N GLN A 166 8.67 16.29 11.76
CA GLN A 166 8.61 16.27 13.22
C GLN A 166 9.55 15.27 13.88
N ALA A 167 10.02 14.25 13.14
CA ALA A 167 10.92 13.23 13.64
C ALA A 167 12.38 13.70 13.76
N VAL A 168 12.74 14.86 13.21
CA VAL A 168 14.07 15.44 13.39
C VAL A 168 14.28 15.82 14.86
N PRO A 169 15.35 15.37 15.53
CA PRO A 169 15.58 15.65 16.95
C PRO A 169 15.65 17.14 17.25
N ARG A 170 14.95 17.60 18.30
CA ARG A 170 14.96 19.01 18.70
C ARG A 170 16.36 19.55 19.00
N GLY A 171 17.24 18.71 19.56
CA GLY A 171 18.64 19.08 19.82
C GLY A 171 19.42 19.51 18.55
N GLN A 172 19.08 18.98 17.37
CA GLN A 172 19.69 19.43 16.10
C GLN A 172 19.25 20.85 15.75
N ILE A 173 17.99 21.18 16.02
CA ILE A 173 17.44 22.53 15.80
C ILE A 173 18.06 23.49 16.82
N GLU A 174 18.10 23.11 18.09
CA GLU A 174 18.70 23.91 19.17
C GLU A 174 20.19 24.17 18.91
N ALA A 175 20.98 23.16 18.54
CA ALA A 175 22.38 23.31 18.18
C ALA A 175 22.59 24.26 16.98
N ALA A 176 21.80 24.13 15.93
CA ALA A 176 21.86 25.03 14.78
C ALA A 176 21.56 26.48 15.17
N ARG A 177 20.59 26.69 16.07
CA ARG A 177 20.26 28.03 16.60
C ARG A 177 21.36 28.58 17.49
N SER A 178 22.01 27.76 18.33
CA SER A 178 23.17 28.14 19.14
C SER A 178 24.39 28.53 18.31
N LEU A 179 24.53 27.96 17.11
CA LEU A 179 25.56 28.33 16.12
C LEU A 179 25.19 29.59 15.29
N GLY A 180 24.13 30.32 15.67
CA GLY A 180 23.73 31.57 15.03
C GLY A 180 22.95 31.41 13.72
N MET A 181 22.50 30.19 13.35
CA MET A 181 21.69 30.01 12.15
C MET A 181 20.31 30.66 12.31
N SER A 182 19.83 31.38 11.28
CA SER A 182 18.44 31.83 11.19
C SER A 182 17.48 30.63 11.12
N ALA A 183 16.20 30.81 11.47
CA ALA A 183 15.22 29.73 11.43
C ALA A 183 15.10 29.12 10.02
N ALA A 184 15.09 29.97 8.98
CA ALA A 184 15.07 29.54 7.58
C ALA A 184 16.33 28.74 7.21
N ARG A 185 17.52 29.21 7.62
CA ARG A 185 18.78 28.50 7.36
C ARG A 185 18.78 27.15 8.05
N SER A 186 18.44 27.10 9.34
CA SER A 186 18.31 25.86 10.12
C SER A 186 17.33 24.89 9.47
N GLN A 187 16.19 25.38 8.96
CA GLN A 187 15.21 24.54 8.30
C GLN A 187 15.77 23.90 7.02
N VAL A 188 16.39 24.69 6.16
CA VAL A 188 16.88 24.24 4.84
C VAL A 188 18.15 23.39 4.95
N THR A 189 19.08 23.74 5.83
CA THR A 189 20.40 23.07 5.88
C THR A 189 20.47 21.93 6.90
N VAL A 190 19.59 21.89 7.90
CA VAL A 190 19.62 20.88 8.98
C VAL A 190 18.37 20.01 8.95
N VAL A 191 17.18 20.61 9.02
CA VAL A 191 15.92 19.87 9.21
C VAL A 191 15.50 19.13 7.94
N ILE A 192 15.38 19.83 6.81
CA ILE A 192 14.88 19.26 5.55
C ILE A 192 15.75 18.08 5.06
N PRO A 193 17.09 18.15 5.03
CA PRO A 193 17.91 17.03 4.57
C PRO A 193 17.75 15.77 5.42
N GLN A 194 17.59 15.94 6.74
CA GLN A 194 17.32 14.83 7.66
C GLN A 194 15.91 14.29 7.47
N ALA A 195 14.91 15.17 7.37
CA ALA A 195 13.52 14.80 7.12
C ALA A 195 13.36 14.03 5.80
N ILE A 196 14.05 14.44 4.72
CA ILE A 196 14.06 13.72 3.42
C ILE A 196 14.48 12.27 3.62
N ARG A 197 15.59 12.04 4.34
CA ARG A 197 16.03 10.68 4.67
C ARG A 197 14.93 9.95 5.43
N ILE A 198 14.27 10.60 6.40
CA ILE A 198 13.17 10.04 7.19
C ILE A 198 11.91 9.74 6.37
N VAL A 199 11.60 10.44 5.28
CA VAL A 199 10.38 10.18 4.50
C VAL A 199 10.58 9.20 3.35
N ILE A 200 11.79 9.04 2.81
CA ILE A 200 12.04 8.20 1.62
C ILE A 200 11.44 6.77 1.74
N PRO A 201 11.76 5.96 2.77
CA PRO A 201 11.20 4.60 2.90
C PRO A 201 9.68 4.53 2.99
N PRO A 202 8.97 5.26 3.89
CA PRO A 202 7.52 5.22 3.91
C PRO A 202 6.90 5.79 2.61
N THR A 203 7.54 6.76 1.96
CA THR A 203 7.14 7.25 0.63
C THR A 203 7.30 6.16 -0.45
N THR A 204 8.36 5.35 -0.42
CA THR A 204 8.50 4.20 -1.33
C THR A 204 7.43 3.14 -1.06
N ASN A 205 7.10 2.85 0.20
CA ASN A 205 5.96 1.97 0.51
C ASN A 205 4.64 2.54 -0.01
N GLN A 206 4.45 3.85 0.09
CA GLN A 206 3.26 4.52 -0.44
C GLN A 206 3.19 4.40 -1.97
N PHE A 207 4.32 4.46 -2.68
CA PHE A 207 4.36 4.19 -4.12
C PHE A 207 3.89 2.76 -4.45
N VAL A 208 4.36 1.75 -3.70
CA VAL A 208 3.92 0.35 -3.88
C VAL A 208 2.43 0.18 -3.57
N ALA A 209 1.92 0.90 -2.57
CA ALA A 209 0.49 0.93 -2.27
C ALA A 209 -0.32 1.53 -3.43
N LEU A 210 0.07 2.70 -3.93
CA LEU A 210 -0.57 3.35 -5.08
C LEU A 210 -0.53 2.50 -6.35
N LEU A 211 0.54 1.72 -6.54
CA LEU A 211 0.62 0.78 -7.66
C LEU A 211 -0.52 -0.23 -7.62
N LYS A 212 -0.81 -0.79 -6.44
CA LYS A 212 -1.94 -1.71 -6.27
C LYS A 212 -3.27 -0.95 -6.36
N ASP A 213 -3.37 0.22 -5.74
CA ASP A 213 -4.59 1.03 -5.77
C ASP A 213 -4.94 1.55 -7.17
N SER A 214 -4.00 1.54 -8.12
CA SER A 214 -4.29 1.83 -9.53
C SER A 214 -5.34 0.89 -10.12
N SER A 215 -5.56 -0.28 -9.52
CA SER A 215 -6.67 -1.18 -9.87
C SER A 215 -8.05 -0.54 -9.67
N LEU A 216 -8.16 0.54 -8.90
CA LEU A 216 -9.43 1.27 -8.72
C LEU A 216 -9.85 2.04 -9.98
N VAL A 217 -8.93 2.28 -10.92
CA VAL A 217 -9.22 2.90 -12.22
C VAL A 217 -10.23 2.07 -13.02
N LEU A 218 -10.30 0.75 -12.82
CA LEU A 218 -11.35 -0.14 -13.35
C LEU A 218 -12.76 0.45 -13.19
N PHE A 219 -13.04 1.11 -12.05
CA PHE A 219 -14.36 1.66 -11.73
C PHE A 219 -14.68 2.99 -12.42
N LEU A 220 -13.71 3.59 -13.13
CA LEU A 220 -13.95 4.76 -13.97
C LEU A 220 -14.59 4.39 -15.32
N GLY A 221 -14.82 3.10 -15.59
CA GLY A 221 -15.39 2.64 -16.87
C GLY A 221 -14.42 2.78 -18.04
N VAL A 222 -13.11 2.74 -17.78
CA VAL A 222 -12.07 2.87 -18.82
C VAL A 222 -12.14 1.72 -19.82
N SER A 223 -11.82 2.01 -21.08
CA SER A 223 -11.81 1.05 -22.19
C SER A 223 -10.68 1.32 -23.18
N GLY A 224 -10.42 0.37 -24.09
CA GLY A 224 -9.40 0.49 -25.13
C GLY A 224 -8.01 0.78 -24.57
N GLN A 225 -7.36 1.84 -25.07
CA GLN A 225 -5.99 2.19 -24.70
C GLN A 225 -5.80 2.74 -23.27
N TYR A 226 -6.87 2.87 -22.47
CA TYR A 226 -6.80 3.39 -21.09
C TYR A 226 -6.90 2.30 -20.03
N VAL A 227 -7.05 1.04 -20.45
CA VAL A 227 -7.21 -0.10 -19.56
C VAL A 227 -5.92 -0.35 -18.77
N GLU A 228 -6.05 -0.53 -17.45
CA GLU A 228 -4.97 -1.00 -16.57
C GLU A 228 -5.10 -2.50 -16.25
N LEU A 229 -4.11 -3.10 -15.59
CA LEU A 229 -4.02 -4.54 -15.35
C LEU A 229 -5.28 -5.20 -14.77
N ALA A 230 -5.93 -4.61 -13.76
CA ALA A 230 -7.10 -5.22 -13.12
C ALA A 230 -8.32 -5.20 -14.05
N LYS A 231 -8.58 -4.07 -14.73
CA LYS A 231 -9.59 -3.97 -15.78
C LYS A 231 -9.32 -4.93 -16.92
N PHE A 232 -8.08 -5.02 -17.39
CA PHE A 232 -7.68 -5.94 -18.45
C PHE A 232 -8.00 -7.39 -18.08
N GLY A 233 -7.59 -7.82 -16.89
CA GLY A 233 -7.89 -9.15 -16.37
C GLY A 233 -9.39 -9.40 -16.23
N ASN A 234 -10.14 -8.43 -15.72
CA ASN A 234 -11.60 -8.54 -15.52
C ASN A 234 -12.38 -8.64 -16.84
N ASP A 235 -12.00 -7.82 -17.84
CA ASP A 235 -12.65 -7.80 -19.15
C ASP A 235 -12.43 -9.10 -19.91
N LEU A 236 -11.18 -9.55 -20.00
CA LEU A 236 -10.87 -10.81 -20.66
C LEU A 236 -11.45 -12.00 -19.89
N ALA A 237 -11.49 -11.96 -18.56
CA ALA A 237 -12.10 -13.05 -17.81
C ALA A 237 -13.60 -13.17 -18.10
N SER A 238 -14.28 -12.04 -18.25
CA SER A 238 -15.69 -12.01 -18.67
C SER A 238 -15.87 -12.48 -20.11
N GLN A 239 -14.96 -12.08 -21.02
CA GLN A 239 -15.00 -12.47 -22.43
C GLN A 239 -14.79 -13.98 -22.65
N TYR A 240 -13.82 -14.57 -21.95
CA TYR A 240 -13.48 -15.99 -22.06
C TYR A 240 -14.28 -16.88 -21.08
N ALA A 241 -15.13 -16.29 -20.23
CA ALA A 241 -15.77 -16.96 -19.10
C ALA A 241 -14.76 -17.79 -18.28
N ASN A 242 -13.60 -17.20 -17.98
CA ASN A 242 -12.46 -17.90 -17.40
C ASN A 242 -11.60 -16.97 -16.55
N ALA A 243 -11.15 -17.38 -15.36
CA ALA A 243 -10.41 -16.52 -14.44
C ALA A 243 -8.90 -16.42 -14.75
N THR A 244 -8.39 -17.16 -15.75
CA THR A 244 -6.96 -17.12 -16.12
C THR A 244 -6.43 -15.71 -16.38
N PRO A 245 -7.12 -14.80 -17.09
CA PRO A 245 -6.62 -13.44 -17.30
C PRO A 245 -6.46 -12.62 -16.01
N ILE A 246 -7.33 -12.83 -15.01
CA ILE A 246 -7.19 -12.21 -13.68
C ILE A 246 -5.93 -12.74 -12.98
N MET A 247 -5.67 -14.05 -13.08
CA MET A 247 -4.45 -14.64 -12.52
C MET A 247 -3.20 -14.09 -13.19
N VAL A 248 -3.19 -13.97 -14.51
CA VAL A 248 -2.08 -13.39 -15.28
C VAL A 248 -1.84 -11.92 -14.90
N ALA A 249 -2.91 -11.12 -14.77
CA ALA A 249 -2.81 -9.74 -14.27
C ALA A 249 -2.26 -9.68 -12.83
N GLY A 250 -2.75 -10.55 -11.94
CA GLY A 250 -2.29 -10.64 -10.55
C GLY A 250 -0.82 -11.06 -10.42
N ILE A 251 -0.36 -12.02 -11.22
CA ILE A 251 1.05 -12.41 -11.30
C ILE A 251 1.89 -11.24 -11.81
N THR A 252 1.39 -10.48 -12.79
CA THR A 252 2.09 -9.30 -13.31
C THR A 252 2.20 -8.20 -12.24
N TYR A 253 1.15 -7.97 -11.46
CA TYR A 253 1.23 -7.12 -10.26
C TYR A 253 2.31 -7.61 -9.29
N LEU A 254 2.42 -8.92 -9.03
CA LEU A 254 3.47 -9.47 -8.15
C LEU A 254 4.87 -9.31 -8.71
N ILE A 255 5.07 -9.54 -10.02
CA ILE A 255 6.36 -9.35 -10.70
C ILE A 255 6.86 -7.92 -10.52
N VAL A 256 5.97 -6.94 -10.51
CA VAL A 256 6.32 -5.53 -10.32
C VAL A 256 6.44 -5.16 -8.84
N THR A 257 5.51 -5.61 -8.00
CA THR A 257 5.43 -5.17 -6.59
C THR A 257 6.46 -5.85 -5.68
N ILE A 258 6.84 -7.11 -5.93
CA ILE A 258 7.83 -7.81 -5.08
C ILE A 258 9.21 -7.11 -5.13
N PRO A 259 9.79 -6.79 -6.31
CA PRO A 259 11.05 -6.06 -6.37
C PRO A 259 10.97 -4.68 -5.71
N LEU A 260 9.88 -3.95 -5.93
CA LEU A 260 9.67 -2.63 -5.32
C LEU A 260 9.52 -2.72 -3.79
N GLY A 261 8.83 -3.75 -3.28
CA GLY A 261 8.70 -4.01 -1.85
C GLY A 261 10.04 -4.38 -1.21
N TYR A 262 10.88 -5.16 -1.89
CA TYR A 262 12.24 -5.44 -1.45
C TYR A 262 13.09 -4.16 -1.39
N LEU A 263 13.00 -3.30 -2.42
CA LEU A 263 13.67 -2.00 -2.43
C LEU A 263 13.22 -1.13 -1.25
N ALA A 264 11.92 -1.03 -0.99
CA ALA A 264 11.38 -0.28 0.13
C ALA A 264 11.91 -0.81 1.48
N GLY A 265 11.88 -2.12 1.70
CA GLY A 265 12.41 -2.75 2.91
C GLY A 265 13.92 -2.57 3.09
N ARG A 266 14.70 -2.48 1.99
CA ARG A 266 16.12 -2.16 2.06
C ARG A 266 16.34 -0.71 2.49
N LEU A 267 15.54 0.23 1.98
CA LEU A 267 15.59 1.64 2.36
C LEU A 267 15.21 1.86 3.83
N GLU A 268 14.30 1.06 4.39
CA GLU A 268 13.97 1.09 5.83
C GLU A 268 15.15 0.69 6.71
N LYS A 269 15.86 -0.40 6.36
CA LYS A 269 16.98 -0.90 7.15
C LYS A 269 18.15 0.08 7.25
N LEU A 270 18.40 0.87 6.20
CA LEU A 270 19.47 1.88 6.18
C LEU A 270 19.32 2.95 7.27
N LYS A 271 18.11 3.16 7.82
CA LYS A 271 17.87 4.08 8.94
C LYS A 271 18.08 3.46 10.32
N GLY A 272 17.89 2.14 10.45
CA GLY A 272 17.97 1.44 11.73
C GLY A 272 19.37 1.41 12.32
N THR A 273 20.40 1.64 11.51
CA THR A 273 21.83 1.62 11.87
C THR A 273 22.40 2.97 12.34
N GLY A 274 21.57 4.02 12.48
CA GLY A 274 22.00 5.35 12.90
C GLY A 274 21.59 5.75 14.32
N ARG A 275 21.52 4.80 15.25
CA ARG A 275 21.32 5.06 16.69
C ARG A 275 22.65 5.04 17.42
#